data_AF-A0A841GGM1-F1
#
_entry.id   AF-A0A841GGM1-F1
#
_cell.length_a   1.000
_cell.length_b   1.000
_cell.length_c   1.000
_cell.angle_alpha   90.00
_cell.angle_beta   90.00
_cell.angle_gamma   90.00
#
_symmetry.space_group_name_H-M   'P 1'
#
loop_
_entity.id
_entity.type
_entity.pdbx_description
1 polymer ?
#
loop_
_entity_poly.entity_id
_entity_poly.type
_entity_poly.pdbx_seq_one_letter_code
_entity_poly.pdbx_strand_id
1 'polypeptide(L)'
;MDEIFRIANQLAANGQTPSTALVKARLHQPVPMATLITAIQRWKQNPEAYKSLGFPGQTELTAAEAVPPQEESAADRLEMLQRQVDELQQQVAMLAKRVSLLEQLG
;
A
#
# COMPACT_ATOMS: atom_id res chain seq x y z
N MET A 1 4.12 2.32 -16.53
CA MET A 1 3.82 2.01 -15.11
C MET A 1 3.22 3.24 -14.41
N ASP A 2 3.54 4.41 -14.95
CA ASP A 2 3.14 5.77 -14.59
C ASP A 2 1.62 5.95 -14.47
N GLU A 3 0.82 5.36 -15.37
CA GLU A 3 -0.65 5.39 -15.29
C GLU A 3 -1.19 4.76 -13.99
N ILE A 4 -0.57 3.66 -13.51
CA ILE A 4 -0.98 2.96 -12.28
C ILE A 4 -0.78 3.88 -11.08
N PHE A 5 0.37 4.56 -11.01
CA PHE A 5 0.69 5.49 -9.93
C PHE A 5 -0.19 6.74 -9.97
N ARG A 6 -0.49 7.27 -11.15
CA ARG A 6 -1.41 8.38 -11.34
C ARG A 6 -2.81 8.06 -10.82
N ILE A 7 -3.35 6.89 -11.20
CA ILE A 7 -4.65 6.42 -10.73
C ILE A 7 -4.61 6.20 -9.21
N ALA A 8 -3.54 5.59 -8.68
CA ALA A 8 -3.40 5.35 -7.24
C ALA A 8 -3.40 6.66 -6.42
N ASN A 9 -2.69 7.68 -6.90
CA ASN A 9 -2.70 9.02 -6.31
C ASN A 9 -4.07 9.67 -6.36
N GLN A 10 -4.77 9.58 -7.51
CA GLN A 10 -6.13 10.11 -7.60
C GLN A 10 -7.06 9.45 -6.60
N LEU A 11 -6.99 8.13 -6.44
CA LEU A 11 -7.80 7.43 -5.44
C LEU A 11 -7.51 7.95 -4.03
N ALA A 12 -6.24 8.07 -3.69
CA ALA A 12 -5.81 8.58 -2.39
C ALA A 12 -6.26 10.03 -2.14
N ALA A 13 -6.19 10.89 -3.16
CA ALA A 13 -6.69 12.26 -3.09
C ALA A 13 -8.22 12.33 -2.88
N ASN A 14 -8.95 11.33 -3.35
CA ASN A 14 -10.39 11.17 -3.10
C ASN A 14 -10.70 10.44 -1.77
N GLY A 15 -9.70 10.21 -0.91
CA GLY A 15 -9.86 9.50 0.36
C GLY A 15 -10.06 7.98 0.21
N GLN A 16 -9.91 7.43 -1.00
CA GLN A 16 -10.02 6.00 -1.26
C GLN A 16 -8.66 5.32 -1.21
N THR A 17 -8.59 4.16 -0.57
CA THR A 17 -7.37 3.34 -0.59
C THR A 17 -7.23 2.67 -1.95
N PRO A 18 -6.15 2.93 -2.72
CA PRO A 18 -5.98 2.29 -4.02
C PRO A 18 -5.73 0.79 -3.87
N SER A 19 -6.50 0.02 -4.64
CA SER A 19 -6.43 -1.44 -4.68
C SER A 19 -6.25 -1.94 -6.11
N THR A 20 -5.76 -3.17 -6.26
CA THR A 20 -5.57 -3.79 -7.57
C THR A 20 -6.86 -3.83 -8.38
N ALA A 21 -8.01 -4.11 -7.75
CA ALA A 21 -9.31 -4.08 -8.40
C ALA A 21 -9.71 -2.67 -8.86
N LEU A 22 -9.55 -1.67 -7.98
CA LEU A 22 -9.94 -0.29 -8.26
C LEU A 22 -9.06 0.37 -9.33
N VAL A 23 -7.77 0.05 -9.35
CA VAL A 23 -6.85 0.58 -10.36
C VAL A 23 -7.03 -0.15 -11.69
N LYS A 24 -7.24 -1.48 -11.68
CA LYS A 24 -7.59 -2.25 -12.90
C LYS A 24 -8.86 -1.72 -13.57
N ALA A 25 -9.88 -1.36 -12.80
CA ALA A 25 -11.14 -0.83 -13.33
C ALA A 25 -11.00 0.53 -14.04
N ARG A 26 -9.92 1.27 -13.78
CA ARG A 26 -9.64 2.60 -14.35
C ARG A 26 -8.49 2.60 -15.36
N LEU A 27 -7.85 1.45 -15.57
CA LEU A 27 -6.79 1.26 -16.56
C LEU A 27 -7.38 1.05 -17.94
N HIS A 28 -6.99 1.90 -18.90
CA HIS A 28 -7.43 1.76 -20.30
C HIS A 28 -6.67 0.66 -21.06
N GLN A 29 -5.43 0.37 -20.65
CA GLN A 29 -4.59 -0.62 -21.32
C GLN A 29 -4.46 -1.87 -20.44
N PRO A 30 -4.56 -3.08 -21.02
CA PRO A 30 -4.33 -4.31 -20.28
C PRO A 30 -2.86 -4.38 -19.84
N VAL A 31 -2.65 -4.44 -18.53
CA VAL A 31 -1.32 -4.59 -17.91
C VAL A 31 -1.24 -5.96 -17.24
N PRO A 32 -0.10 -6.68 -17.33
CA PRO A 32 0.08 -7.96 -16.65
C PRO A 32 -0.22 -7.84 -15.15
N MET A 33 -0.95 -8.82 -14.61
CA MET A 33 -1.46 -8.77 -13.23
C MET A 33 -0.33 -8.65 -12.19
N ALA A 34 0.79 -9.33 -12.42
CA ALA A 34 2.00 -9.23 -11.58
C ALA A 34 2.57 -7.80 -11.54
N THR A 35 2.57 -7.11 -12.69
CA THR A 35 3.03 -5.72 -12.82
C THR A 35 2.12 -4.76 -12.07
N LEU A 36 0.80 -4.97 -12.14
CA LEU A 36 -0.18 -4.18 -11.42
C LEU A 36 -0.02 -4.32 -9.90
N ILE A 37 0.07 -5.56 -9.40
CA ILE A 37 0.25 -5.85 -7.97
C ILE A 37 1.53 -5.19 -7.46
N THR A 38 2.63 -5.35 -8.20
CA THR A 38 3.93 -4.77 -7.84
C THR A 38 3.89 -3.24 -7.78
N ALA A 39 3.24 -2.60 -8.76
CA ALA A 39 3.09 -1.15 -8.78
C ALA A 39 2.24 -0.63 -7.61
N ILE A 40 1.10 -1.27 -7.31
CA ILE A 40 0.25 -0.88 -6.18
C ILE A 40 1.00 -1.09 -4.85
N GLN A 41 1.76 -2.18 -4.72
CA GLN A 41 2.54 -2.45 -3.51
C GLN A 41 3.63 -1.39 -3.31
N ARG A 42 4.36 -1.02 -4.38
CA ARG A 42 5.35 0.07 -4.34
C ARG A 42 4.73 1.41 -3.97
N TRP A 43 3.57 1.73 -4.55
CA TRP A 43 2.83 2.95 -4.22
C TRP A 43 2.42 2.98 -2.74
N LYS A 44 1.93 1.86 -2.20
CA LYS A 44 1.53 1.78 -0.78
C LYS A 44 2.72 1.92 0.18
N GLN A 45 3.91 1.47 -0.22
CA GLN A 45 5.13 1.60 0.57
C GLN A 45 5.64 3.03 0.62
N ASN A 46 5.46 3.81 -0.45
CA ASN A 46 5.90 5.20 -0.49
C ASN A 46 4.99 6.05 -1.40
N PRO A 47 3.80 6.46 -0.92
CA PRO A 47 2.87 7.25 -1.74
C PRO A 47 3.40 8.66 -2.02
N GLU A 48 4.23 9.20 -1.13
CA GLU A 48 4.84 10.53 -1.25
C GLU A 48 5.80 10.62 -2.44
N ALA A 49 6.61 9.58 -2.66
CA ALA A 49 7.54 9.50 -3.79
C ALA A 49 6.86 9.61 -5.16
N TYR A 50 5.57 9.29 -5.24
CA TYR A 50 4.83 9.31 -6.49
C TYR A 50 3.87 10.49 -6.61
N LYS A 51 3.75 11.37 -5.60
CA LYS A 51 2.82 12.54 -5.64
C LYS A 51 3.02 13.42 -6.88
N SER A 52 4.26 13.57 -7.35
CA SER A 52 4.58 14.40 -8.53
C SER A 52 4.08 13.80 -9.85
N LEU A 53 3.93 12.47 -9.95
CA LEU A 53 3.36 11.82 -11.15
C LEU A 53 1.86 12.12 -11.36
N GLY A 54 1.20 12.74 -10.39
CA GLY A 54 -0.22 13.12 -10.48
C GLY A 54 -0.49 14.41 -11.27
N PHE A 55 0.54 15.23 -11.52
CA PHE A 55 0.37 16.54 -12.16
C PHE A 55 1.00 16.55 -13.57
N PRO A 56 0.21 16.84 -14.62
CA PRO A 56 0.77 17.11 -15.94
C PRO A 56 1.51 18.45 -15.88
N GLY A 57 2.84 18.43 -15.69
CA GLY A 57 3.64 19.66 -15.66
C GLY A 57 5.05 19.58 -15.08
N GLN A 58 5.49 18.46 -14.50
CA GLN A 58 6.87 18.31 -14.03
C GLN A 58 7.47 17.02 -14.59
N THR A 59 7.63 17.00 -15.91
CA THR A 59 8.70 16.22 -16.52
C THR A 59 9.97 17.07 -16.39
N GLU A 60 11.13 16.42 -16.20
CA GLU A 60 12.46 17.03 -16.01
C GLU A 60 12.79 17.36 -14.55
N LEU A 61 13.30 16.37 -13.82
CA LEU A 61 14.71 16.27 -13.45
C LEU A 61 14.93 14.92 -12.74
N THR A 62 16.16 14.41 -12.80
CA THR A 62 16.70 13.19 -12.15
C THR A 62 16.35 11.85 -12.79
N ALA A 63 16.74 11.70 -14.05
CA ALA A 63 17.41 10.49 -14.49
C ALA A 63 18.89 10.56 -14.05
N ALA A 64 19.18 10.24 -12.79
CA ALA A 64 20.52 9.92 -12.29
C ALA A 64 20.45 9.62 -10.79
N GLU A 65 20.19 8.36 -10.42
CA GLU A 65 21.02 7.70 -9.42
C GLU A 65 20.72 6.20 -9.45
N ALA A 66 21.74 5.44 -9.85
CA ALA A 66 21.85 4.04 -9.50
C ALA A 66 21.91 3.97 -7.96
N VAL A 67 20.82 3.53 -7.33
CA VAL A 67 20.88 3.07 -5.94
C VAL A 67 20.94 1.53 -6.00
N PRO A 68 22.11 0.91 -5.72
CA PRO A 68 22.19 -0.53 -5.52
C PRO A 68 21.37 -0.92 -4.26
N PRO A 69 21.03 -2.21 -4.12
CA PRO A 69 19.81 -2.65 -3.47
C PRO A 69 19.84 -2.33 -1.98
N GLN A 70 18.95 -1.44 -1.54
CA GLN A 70 18.51 -1.46 -0.15
C GLN A 70 17.44 -2.55 -0.02
N GLU A 71 17.92 -3.80 -0.14
CA GLU A 71 17.41 -4.97 0.56
C GLU A 71 17.57 -4.73 2.07
N GLU A 72 16.93 -3.70 2.61
CA GLU A 72 16.54 -3.75 4.02
C GLU A 72 15.46 -4.82 4.05
N SER A 73 15.90 -6.05 4.34
CA SER A 73 15.43 -7.27 3.70
C SER A 73 13.92 -7.31 3.71
N ALA A 74 13.31 -7.65 2.58
CA ALA A 74 11.87 -7.89 2.55
C ALA A 74 11.43 -8.84 3.69
N ALA A 75 12.34 -9.74 4.13
CA ALA A 75 12.23 -10.56 5.32
C ALA A 75 12.08 -9.75 6.63
N ASP A 76 12.93 -8.75 6.91
CA ASP A 76 12.85 -7.90 8.10
C ASP A 76 11.52 -7.12 8.15
N ARG A 77 11.07 -6.61 7.01
CA ARG A 77 9.78 -5.92 6.92
C ARG A 77 8.60 -6.87 7.10
N LEU A 78 8.67 -8.07 6.55
CA LEU A 78 7.66 -9.12 6.78
C LEU A 78 7.62 -9.53 8.25
N GLU A 79 8.77 -9.65 8.91
CA GLU A 79 8.85 -10.01 10.32
C GLU A 79 8.25 -8.90 11.21
N MET A 80 8.54 -7.63 10.92
CA MET A 80 7.95 -6.50 11.64
C MET A 80 6.43 -6.46 11.47
N LEU A 81 5.95 -6.69 10.25
CA LEU A 81 4.51 -6.70 9.95
C LEU A 81 3.81 -7.91 10.59
N GLN A 82 4.45 -9.08 10.58
CA GLN A 82 3.95 -10.27 11.24
C GLN A 82 3.82 -10.05 12.76
N ARG A 83 4.79 -9.39 13.38
CA ARG A 83 4.76 -9.03 14.80
C ARG A 83 3.59 -8.10 15.14
N GLN A 84 3.35 -7.09 14.29
CA GLN A 84 2.20 -6.18 14.46
C GLN A 84 0.86 -6.90 14.31
N VAL A 85 0.75 -7.85 13.36
CA VAL A 85 -0.47 -8.67 13.20
C VAL A 85 -0.73 -9.53 14.42
N ASP A 86 0.31 -10.14 15.00
CA ASP A 86 0.19 -10.96 16.21
C ASP A 86 -0.27 -10.12 17.41
N GLU A 87 0.35 -8.95 17.61
CA GLU A 87 0.00 -8.03 18.68
C GLU A 87 -1.46 -7.55 18.58
N LEU A 88 -1.91 -7.20 17.37
CA LEU A 88 -3.31 -6.82 17.15
C LEU A 88 -4.28 -7.99 17.36
N GLN A 89 -3.92 -9.22 16.94
CA GLN A 89 -4.74 -10.40 17.24
C GLN A 89 -4.88 -10.64 18.74
N GLN A 90 -3.80 -10.48 19.51
CA GLN A 90 -3.84 -10.62 20.96
C GLN A 90 -4.75 -9.57 21.61
N GLN A 91 -4.66 -8.31 21.16
CA GLN A 91 -5.54 -7.25 21.64
C GLN A 91 -7.01 -7.53 21.32
N VAL A 92 -7.30 -7.98 20.09
CA VAL A 92 -8.67 -8.37 19.69
C VAL A 92 -9.18 -9.54 20.53
N ALA A 93 -8.36 -10.56 20.78
CA ALA A 93 -8.75 -11.71 21.61
C ALA A 93 -9.03 -11.29 23.06
N MET A 94 -8.22 -10.39 23.62
CA MET A 94 -8.43 -9.87 24.98
C MET A 94 -9.72 -9.05 25.07
N LEU A 95 -9.98 -8.17 24.09
CA LEU A 95 -11.20 -7.39 24.04
C LEU A 95 -12.43 -8.28 23.85
N ALA A 96 -12.36 -9.29 22.98
CA ALA A 96 -13.43 -10.27 22.80
C ALA A 96 -13.75 -11.01 24.10
N LYS A 97 -12.73 -11.41 24.86
CA LYS A 97 -12.92 -12.05 26.18
C LYS A 97 -13.57 -11.10 27.19
N ARG A 98 -13.19 -9.82 27.20
CA ARG A 98 -13.81 -8.79 28.07
C ARG A 98 -15.27 -8.55 27.71
N VAL A 99 -15.59 -8.48 26.41
CA VAL A 99 -16.96 -8.34 25.93
C VAL A 99 -17.79 -9.54 26.37
N SER A 100 -17.31 -10.77 26.14
CA SER A 100 -18.02 -11.98 26.55
C SER A 100 -18.25 -12.05 28.06
N LEU A 101 -17.29 -11.62 28.89
CA LEU A 101 -17.46 -11.55 30.34
C LEU A 101 -18.56 -10.56 30.75
N LEU A 102 -18.61 -9.40 30.08
CA LEU A 102 -19.65 -8.40 30.32
C LEU A 102 -21.02 -8.89 29.88
N GLU A 103 -21.11 -9.59 28.74
CA GLU A 103 -22.35 -10.22 28.27
C GLU A 103 -22.86 -11.33 29.20
N GLN A 104 -21.98 -11.98 29.97
CA GLN A 104 -22.38 -12.97 30.97
C GLN A 104 -22.83 -12.36 32.31
N LEU A 105 -22.48 -11.10 32.57
CA LEU A 105 -22.77 -10.38 33.81
C LEU A 105 -23.97 -9.42 33.67
N GLY A 106 -24.42 -9.13 32.46
CA GLY A 106 -25.65 -8.37 32.15
C GLY A 106 -26.80 -9.28 31.80
#